data_AF-A0A4P9ZPV1-F1
#
_entry.id   AF-A0A4P9ZPV1-F1
#
_cell.length_a   1.000
_cell.length_b   1.000
_cell.length_c   1.000
_cell.angle_alpha   90.00
_cell.angle_beta   90.00
_cell.angle_gamma   90.00
#
_symmetry.space_group_name_H-M   'P 1'
#
loop_
_entity.id
_entity.type
_entity.pdbx_description
1 polymer ?
#
loop_
_entity_poly.entity_id
_entity_poly.type
_entity_poly.pdbx_seq_one_letter_code
_entity_poly.pdbx_strand_id
1 'polypeptide(L)'
;MFRNRHQGGLISLFYSLTSKPLQIWDQNVDRSKNDDSDDESEHTQIALIVDDMVEAPVLELVSDDIRQTYISCPAGAQQELGIRLPILGLMIKNLGRYFTLEVTVRDTQDHIRSLRLSNFQPAVRTVNNQAAIPLKWDPDWNQVQLDLNRLVFDTSGTRYKETLRVTIHANCRLRRVYFAEQPSNEEGLPPEFRLYAPIAGATEGHEASD
;
A
#
# COMPACT_ATOMS: atom_id res chain seq x y z
N MET A 1 7.64 10.38 11.63
CA MET A 1 6.76 9.57 12.52
C MET A 1 7.53 8.44 13.19
N PHE A 2 8.37 7.71 12.45
CA PHE A 2 9.08 6.51 12.90
C PHE A 2 10.59 6.73 13.14
N ARG A 3 11.14 7.89 12.76
CA ARG A 3 12.60 8.16 12.79
C ARG A 3 13.25 7.98 14.18
N ASN A 4 12.50 8.23 15.26
CA ASN A 4 12.97 8.11 16.65
C ASN A 4 12.49 6.82 17.35
N ARG A 5 11.87 5.89 16.61
CA ARG A 5 11.44 4.59 17.13
C ARG A 5 12.44 3.52 16.71
N HIS A 6 12.53 2.44 17.49
CA HIS A 6 13.25 1.25 17.06
C HIS A 6 12.64 0.71 15.76
N GLN A 7 13.47 0.42 14.77
CA GLN A 7 13.07 -0.11 13.47
C GLN A 7 13.83 -1.39 13.22
N GLY A 8 13.26 -2.51 13.66
CA GLY A 8 13.84 -3.82 13.46
C GLY A 8 12.76 -4.85 13.15
N GLY A 9 13.14 -5.90 12.42
CA GLY A 9 12.23 -6.93 11.93
C GLY A 9 11.22 -6.36 10.92
N LEU A 10 10.01 -6.06 11.40
CA LEU A 10 8.87 -5.67 10.56
C LEU A 10 8.08 -4.51 11.19
N ILE A 11 7.76 -3.49 10.38
CA ILE A 11 6.90 -2.36 10.75
C ILE A 11 5.62 -2.41 9.92
N SER A 12 4.47 -2.64 10.56
CA SER A 12 3.17 -2.53 9.89
C SER A 12 2.79 -1.05 9.73
N LEU A 13 2.45 -0.65 8.51
CA LEU A 13 1.97 0.70 8.19
C LEU A 13 0.44 0.74 8.00
N PHE A 14 -0.14 -0.33 7.47
CA PHE A 14 -1.57 -0.51 7.28
C PHE A 14 -1.96 -1.97 7.50
N TYR A 15 -3.09 -2.18 8.16
CA TYR A 15 -3.75 -3.47 8.23
C TYR A 15 -5.28 -3.29 8.35
N SER A 16 -6.01 -3.93 7.43
CA SER A 16 -7.46 -3.74 7.29
C SER A 16 -8.29 -4.21 8.49
N LEU A 17 -7.76 -5.15 9.30
CA LEU A 17 -8.47 -5.69 10.48
C LEU A 17 -8.25 -4.86 11.76
N THR A 18 -7.50 -3.76 11.69
CA THR A 18 -7.36 -2.87 12.85
C THR A 18 -8.63 -2.05 13.06
N SER A 19 -8.87 -1.56 14.29
CA SER A 19 -10.08 -0.78 14.61
C SER A 19 -10.14 0.57 13.89
N LYS A 20 -8.98 1.13 13.49
CA LYS A 20 -8.86 2.37 12.72
C LYS A 20 -7.75 2.25 11.65
N PRO A 21 -7.98 1.50 10.56
CA PRO A 21 -6.94 1.19 9.57
C PRO A 21 -6.28 2.41 8.93
N LEU A 22 -7.06 3.49 8.78
CA LEU A 22 -6.64 4.73 8.16
C LEU A 22 -6.25 5.82 9.18
N GLN A 23 -6.00 5.49 10.44
CA GLN A 23 -5.71 6.47 11.51
C GLN A 23 -4.56 7.44 11.16
N ILE A 24 -3.55 6.96 10.43
CA ILE A 24 -2.36 7.74 10.03
C ILE A 24 -2.33 8.05 8.53
N TRP A 25 -3.44 7.79 7.84
CA TRP A 25 -3.57 7.93 6.39
C TRP A 25 -4.52 9.08 6.06
N ASP A 26 -4.11 9.93 5.13
CA ASP A 26 -5.00 10.87 4.47
C ASP A 26 -5.78 10.15 3.36
N GLN A 27 -7.01 10.60 3.11
CA GLN A 27 -7.91 10.03 2.12
C GLN A 27 -8.34 11.14 1.17
N ASN A 28 -7.98 11.00 -0.10
CA ASN A 28 -8.45 11.88 -1.16
C ASN A 28 -9.43 11.11 -2.04
N VAL A 29 -10.63 11.65 -2.20
CA VAL A 29 -11.71 11.06 -3.02
C VAL A 29 -12.25 12.14 -3.92
N ASP A 30 -12.23 11.91 -5.23
CA ASP A 30 -12.90 12.80 -6.18
C ASP A 30 -14.41 12.68 -6.02
N ARG A 31 -15.03 13.74 -5.50
CA ARG A 31 -16.50 13.81 -5.33
C ARG A 31 -17.17 14.69 -6.38
N SER A 32 -16.41 15.22 -7.34
CA SER A 32 -16.94 16.15 -8.34
C SER A 32 -17.96 15.53 -9.30
N LYS A 33 -18.04 14.20 -9.36
CA LYS A 33 -18.95 13.45 -10.23
C LYS A 33 -20.19 12.87 -9.56
N ASN A 34 -20.33 13.00 -8.23
CA ASN A 34 -21.43 12.35 -7.51
C ASN A 34 -22.76 13.13 -7.54
N ASP A 35 -22.82 14.30 -8.19
CA ASP A 35 -23.96 15.23 -8.05
C ASP A 35 -25.00 15.19 -9.19
N ASP A 36 -24.75 14.57 -10.36
CA ASP A 36 -25.64 14.77 -11.54
C ASP A 36 -25.82 13.58 -12.52
N SER A 37 -25.36 12.36 -12.24
CA SER A 37 -25.53 11.22 -13.16
C SER A 37 -26.31 10.04 -12.56
N ASP A 38 -27.48 9.75 -13.13
CA ASP A 38 -28.26 8.49 -12.96
C ASP A 38 -27.53 7.25 -13.56
N ASP A 39 -26.21 7.33 -13.75
CA ASP A 39 -25.42 6.27 -14.36
C ASP A 39 -24.79 5.42 -13.25
N GLU A 40 -25.32 4.20 -13.04
CA GLU A 40 -24.84 3.20 -12.08
C GLU A 40 -23.36 2.78 -12.29
N SER A 41 -22.70 3.31 -13.33
CA SER A 41 -21.38 2.91 -13.79
C SER A 41 -20.19 3.64 -13.11
N GLU A 42 -20.39 4.82 -12.50
CA GLU A 42 -19.30 5.67 -11.98
C GLU A 42 -19.12 5.58 -10.44
N HIS A 43 -18.91 4.39 -9.87
CA HIS A 43 -18.74 4.26 -8.41
C HIS A 43 -17.31 4.59 -7.93
N THR A 44 -17.09 5.82 -7.46
CA THR A 44 -15.84 6.21 -6.77
C THR A 44 -15.98 5.96 -5.26
N GLN A 45 -15.15 5.08 -4.70
CA GLN A 45 -15.21 4.74 -3.27
C GLN A 45 -13.85 4.43 -2.64
N ILE A 46 -13.75 4.73 -1.33
CA ILE A 46 -12.75 4.19 -0.41
C ILE A 46 -13.54 3.60 0.77
N ALA A 47 -13.66 2.28 0.84
CA ALA A 47 -14.51 1.61 1.82
C ALA A 47 -13.91 0.28 2.29
N LEU A 48 -14.20 -0.10 3.54
CA LEU A 48 -13.94 -1.47 4.00
C LEU A 48 -15.07 -2.37 3.51
N ILE A 49 -14.71 -3.44 2.81
CA ILE A 49 -15.61 -4.47 2.31
C ILE A 49 -15.11 -5.85 2.75
N VAL A 50 -15.97 -6.86 2.71
CA VAL A 50 -15.53 -8.26 2.87
C VAL A 50 -15.14 -8.80 1.49
N ASP A 51 -13.91 -9.29 1.33
CA ASP A 51 -13.47 -9.94 0.09
C ASP A 51 -13.78 -11.43 0.14
N ASP A 52 -14.41 -11.96 -0.91
CA ASP A 52 -14.88 -13.35 -0.94
C ASP A 52 -13.76 -14.40 -0.88
N MET A 53 -12.56 -14.09 -1.40
CA MET A 53 -11.45 -15.06 -1.41
C MET A 53 -10.73 -15.13 -0.06
N VAL A 54 -10.64 -13.99 0.61
CA VAL A 54 -9.96 -13.85 1.89
C VAL A 54 -10.91 -14.02 3.08
N GLU A 55 -12.22 -13.90 2.84
CA GLU A 55 -13.30 -13.96 3.84
C GLU A 55 -13.09 -13.00 5.02
N ALA A 56 -12.49 -11.83 4.74
CA ALA A 56 -12.17 -10.84 5.76
C ALA A 56 -12.29 -9.41 5.22
N PRO A 57 -12.43 -8.41 6.12
CA PRO A 57 -12.40 -7.01 5.74
C PRO A 57 -11.10 -6.61 5.02
N VAL A 58 -11.25 -5.95 3.88
CA VAL A 58 -10.17 -5.32 3.09
C VAL A 58 -10.59 -3.92 2.69
N LEU A 59 -9.64 -3.03 2.48
CA LEU A 59 -9.92 -1.68 2.02
C LEU A 59 -9.98 -1.64 0.50
N GLU A 60 -11.15 -1.43 -0.06
CA GLU A 60 -11.35 -1.23 -1.48
C GLU A 60 -11.20 0.26 -1.82
N LEU A 61 -10.38 0.55 -2.84
CA LEU A 61 -10.30 1.86 -3.48
C LEU A 61 -10.67 1.66 -4.95
N VAL A 62 -11.72 2.31 -5.43
CA VAL A 62 -12.18 2.24 -6.83
C VAL A 62 -12.48 3.64 -7.33
N SER A 63 -12.02 3.94 -8.55
CA SER A 63 -12.24 5.22 -9.22
C SER A 63 -11.83 5.12 -10.68
N ASP A 64 -12.53 5.84 -11.56
CA ASP A 64 -12.11 5.99 -12.95
C ASP A 64 -11.01 7.07 -13.08
N ASP A 65 -10.99 8.10 -12.23
CA ASP A 65 -9.83 8.98 -12.09
C ASP A 65 -8.88 8.46 -11.00
N ILE A 66 -7.89 7.68 -11.45
CA ILE A 66 -6.83 7.13 -10.58
C ILE A 66 -5.98 8.22 -9.92
N ARG A 67 -5.91 9.44 -10.47
CA ARG A 67 -5.04 10.51 -9.94
C ARG A 67 -5.68 11.22 -8.75
N GLN A 68 -7.01 11.26 -8.72
CA GLN A 68 -7.76 12.01 -7.70
C GLN A 68 -8.29 11.12 -6.57
N THR A 69 -8.21 9.79 -6.68
CA THR A 69 -8.62 8.88 -5.61
C THR A 69 -7.43 8.08 -5.09
N TYR A 70 -7.01 8.34 -3.85
CA TYR A 70 -5.87 7.70 -3.22
C TYR A 70 -5.92 7.79 -1.69
N ILE A 71 -5.12 6.95 -1.04
CA ILE A 71 -4.73 7.13 0.36
C ILE A 71 -3.24 7.44 0.44
N SER A 72 -2.84 8.32 1.37
CA SER A 72 -1.43 8.69 1.56
C SER A 72 -1.03 8.65 3.02
N CYS A 73 0.16 8.11 3.31
CA CYS A 73 0.73 8.09 4.65
C CYS A 73 2.11 8.77 4.65
N PRO A 74 2.35 9.75 5.53
CA PRO A 74 1.50 10.21 6.63
C PRO A 74 0.30 11.08 6.21
N ALA A 75 -0.71 11.20 7.07
CA ALA A 75 -1.85 12.05 6.79
C ALA A 75 -1.48 13.55 6.63
N GLY A 76 -0.53 14.06 7.41
CA GLY A 76 -0.08 15.45 7.27
C GLY A 76 0.85 15.63 6.06
N ALA A 77 0.61 16.66 5.24
CA ALA A 77 1.44 16.97 4.06
C ALA A 77 2.93 17.23 4.41
N GLN A 78 3.18 17.90 5.55
CA GLN A 78 4.54 18.20 6.05
C GLN A 78 5.14 17.10 6.92
N GLN A 79 4.41 16.00 7.15
CA GLN A 79 4.89 14.89 7.96
C GLN A 79 5.62 13.87 7.07
N GLU A 80 6.68 13.28 7.62
CA GLU A 80 7.45 12.21 6.99
C GLU A 80 7.39 10.93 7.83
N LEU A 81 7.36 9.76 7.18
CA LEU A 81 7.47 8.46 7.85
C LEU A 81 8.82 8.34 8.55
N GLY A 82 9.92 8.44 7.80
CA GLY A 82 11.29 8.26 8.30
C GLY A 82 11.60 6.80 8.61
N ILE A 83 11.13 5.88 7.75
CA ILE A 83 11.36 4.44 7.87
C ILE A 83 12.61 4.07 7.08
N ARG A 84 13.56 3.33 7.66
CA ARG A 84 14.87 2.96 7.07
C ARG A 84 14.94 1.50 6.62
N LEU A 85 13.88 0.73 6.89
CA LEU A 85 13.76 -0.64 6.42
C LEU A 85 13.67 -0.64 4.86
N PRO A 86 14.44 -1.49 4.16
CA PRO A 86 14.59 -1.41 2.70
C PRO A 86 13.46 -2.09 1.93
N ILE A 87 12.75 -3.04 2.54
CA ILE A 87 11.70 -3.79 1.86
C ILE A 87 10.35 -3.16 2.17
N LEU A 88 9.61 -2.74 1.13
CA LEU A 88 8.21 -2.35 1.23
C LEU A 88 7.33 -3.49 0.71
N GLY A 89 6.55 -4.09 1.60
CA GLY A 89 5.62 -5.17 1.31
C GLY A 89 4.17 -4.69 1.25
N LEU A 90 3.42 -5.17 0.25
CA LEU A 90 1.99 -4.94 0.09
C LEU A 90 1.27 -6.26 -0.16
N MET A 91 0.09 -6.40 0.47
CA MET A 91 -0.89 -7.43 0.15
C MET A 91 -2.08 -6.75 -0.51
N ILE A 92 -2.20 -6.95 -1.82
CA ILE A 92 -3.06 -6.13 -2.66
C ILE A 92 -3.69 -6.98 -3.76
N LYS A 93 -4.98 -6.77 -4.02
CA LYS A 93 -5.73 -7.44 -5.08
C LYS A 93 -5.85 -6.58 -6.30
N ASN A 94 -5.57 -7.20 -7.44
CA ASN A 94 -5.76 -6.64 -8.76
C ASN A 94 -7.25 -6.71 -9.17
N LEU A 95 -7.84 -5.57 -9.48
CA LEU A 95 -9.24 -5.46 -9.95
C LEU A 95 -9.37 -5.42 -11.48
N GLY A 96 -8.31 -5.78 -12.22
CA GLY A 96 -8.29 -5.75 -13.69
C GLY A 96 -8.28 -4.34 -14.28
N ARG A 97 -7.94 -3.32 -13.47
CA ARG A 97 -7.96 -1.89 -13.82
C ARG A 97 -6.59 -1.25 -13.61
N TYR A 98 -6.41 -0.03 -14.11
CA TYR A 98 -5.15 0.71 -13.93
C TYR A 98 -4.90 1.07 -12.48
N PHE A 99 -3.69 0.75 -12.00
CA PHE A 99 -3.25 0.94 -10.63
C PHE A 99 -1.93 1.68 -10.58
N THR A 100 -1.73 2.51 -9.55
CA THR A 100 -0.46 3.20 -9.29
C THR A 100 -0.12 3.18 -7.80
N LEU A 101 1.15 2.96 -7.50
CA LEU A 101 1.77 3.12 -6.20
C LEU A 101 2.85 4.19 -6.29
N GLU A 102 2.85 5.15 -5.37
CA GLU A 102 3.92 6.13 -5.26
C GLU A 102 4.65 5.99 -3.92
N VAL A 103 5.97 5.99 -3.96
CA VAL A 103 6.83 5.96 -2.79
C VAL A 103 7.80 7.12 -2.88
N THR A 104 7.68 8.07 -1.95
CA THR A 104 8.65 9.15 -1.81
C THR A 104 9.73 8.72 -0.83
N VAL A 105 10.98 8.75 -1.27
CA VAL A 105 12.15 8.34 -0.49
C VAL A 105 13.17 9.47 -0.42
N ARG A 106 14.02 9.43 0.60
CA ARG A 106 15.27 10.17 0.66
C ARG A 106 16.42 9.23 0.33
N ASP A 107 17.36 9.69 -0.45
CA ASP A 107 18.58 8.94 -0.74
C ASP A 107 19.74 9.33 0.20
N THR A 108 20.88 8.68 0.05
CA THR A 108 22.10 8.96 0.83
C THR A 108 22.76 10.31 0.52
N GLN A 109 22.35 10.99 -0.55
CA GLN A 109 22.77 12.36 -0.89
C GLN A 109 21.76 13.41 -0.40
N ASP A 110 20.76 13.01 0.40
CA ASP A 110 19.68 13.85 0.89
C ASP A 110 18.76 14.41 -0.21
N HIS A 111 18.79 13.86 -1.42
CA HIS A 111 17.80 14.15 -2.44
C HIS A 111 16.49 13.40 -2.17
N ILE A 112 15.38 14.09 -2.37
CA ILE A 112 14.03 13.51 -2.32
C ILE A 112 13.71 12.95 -3.70
N ARG A 113 13.34 11.67 -3.76
CA ARG A 113 13.00 10.95 -5.00
C ARG A 113 11.59 10.39 -4.93
N SER A 114 10.88 10.42 -6.05
CA SER A 114 9.53 9.87 -6.20
C SER A 114 9.57 8.64 -7.11
N LEU A 115 9.30 7.47 -6.56
CA LEU A 115 9.19 6.22 -7.29
C LEU A 115 7.71 5.95 -7.56
N ARG A 116 7.28 6.01 -8.83
CA ARG A 116 5.92 5.73 -9.27
C ARG A 116 5.91 4.37 -9.97
N LEU A 117 5.29 3.38 -9.33
CA LEU A 117 5.12 2.05 -9.87
C LEU A 117 3.69 1.90 -10.42
N SER A 118 3.54 1.43 -11.65
CA SER A 118 2.20 1.22 -12.24
C SER A 118 2.14 0.01 -13.18
N ASN A 119 0.95 -0.55 -13.34
CA ASN A 119 0.69 -1.72 -14.19
C ASN A 119 0.52 -1.39 -15.68
N PHE A 120 0.59 -0.11 -16.06
CA PHE A 120 0.50 0.38 -17.45
C PHE A 120 1.78 1.06 -17.94
N GLN A 121 2.82 1.15 -17.10
CA GLN A 121 4.12 1.66 -17.51
C GLN A 121 4.92 0.56 -18.23
N PRO A 122 5.31 0.75 -19.51
CA PRO A 122 5.95 -0.32 -20.29
C PRO A 122 7.44 -0.53 -19.98
N ALA A 123 8.13 0.54 -19.58
CA ALA A 123 9.57 0.52 -19.30
C ALA A 123 9.93 1.56 -18.24
N VAL A 124 11.07 1.40 -17.58
CA VAL A 124 11.57 2.36 -16.61
C VAL A 124 11.87 3.70 -17.31
N ARG A 125 11.38 4.81 -16.75
CA ARG A 125 11.66 6.16 -17.23
C ARG A 125 12.01 7.07 -16.06
N THR A 126 13.15 7.75 -16.13
CA THR A 126 13.62 8.65 -15.08
C THR A 126 13.69 10.09 -15.62
N VAL A 127 13.10 11.02 -14.88
CA VAL A 127 13.13 12.46 -15.19
C VAL A 127 13.31 13.21 -13.89
N ASN A 128 14.42 13.94 -13.77
CA ASN A 128 14.80 14.65 -12.55
C ASN A 128 14.78 13.71 -11.33
N ASN A 129 14.02 14.08 -10.30
CA ASN A 129 13.85 13.32 -9.07
C ASN A 129 12.65 12.33 -9.12
N GLN A 130 12.15 12.00 -10.31
CA GLN A 130 11.02 11.10 -10.48
C GLN A 130 11.39 9.90 -11.35
N ALA A 131 10.97 8.71 -10.93
CA ALA A 131 11.11 7.48 -11.68
C ALA A 131 9.74 6.84 -11.88
N ALA A 132 9.37 6.55 -13.13
CA ALA A 132 8.23 5.71 -13.48
C ALA A 132 8.74 4.30 -13.75
N ILE A 133 8.19 3.30 -13.05
CA ILE A 133 8.70 1.93 -12.98
C ILE A 133 7.54 0.97 -13.30
N PRO A 134 7.71 0.01 -14.21
CA PRO A 134 6.73 -1.05 -14.43
C PRO A 134 6.48 -1.88 -13.16
N LEU A 135 5.22 -2.18 -12.88
CA LEU A 135 4.81 -3.07 -11.80
C LEU A 135 4.24 -4.36 -12.37
N LYS A 136 4.83 -5.50 -12.00
CA LYS A 136 4.20 -6.79 -12.27
C LYS A 136 2.91 -6.89 -11.47
N TRP A 137 1.81 -7.21 -12.15
CA TRP A 137 0.47 -7.15 -11.59
C TRP A 137 -0.32 -8.36 -12.07
N ASP A 138 -0.16 -9.48 -11.36
CA ASP A 138 -0.86 -10.72 -11.69
C ASP A 138 -2.36 -10.57 -11.35
N PRO A 139 -3.27 -11.37 -11.95
CA PRO A 139 -4.66 -11.38 -11.56
C PRO A 139 -4.84 -11.73 -10.07
N ASP A 140 -5.90 -11.19 -9.47
CA ASP A 140 -6.29 -11.47 -8.08
C ASP A 140 -5.27 -10.97 -7.01
N TRP A 141 -5.16 -11.67 -5.88
CA TRP A 141 -4.28 -11.32 -4.77
C TRP A 141 -2.79 -11.46 -5.11
N ASN A 142 -2.06 -10.38 -4.88
CA ASN A 142 -0.62 -10.28 -5.06
C ASN A 142 0.06 -9.96 -3.73
N GLN A 143 1.19 -10.62 -3.47
CA GLN A 143 2.15 -10.20 -2.44
C GLN A 143 3.31 -9.48 -3.12
N VAL A 144 3.23 -8.16 -3.18
CA VAL A 144 4.26 -7.32 -3.79
C VAL A 144 5.33 -7.00 -2.74
N GLN A 145 6.60 -7.22 -3.07
CA GLN A 145 7.73 -6.83 -2.24
C GLN A 145 8.72 -6.01 -3.07
N LEU A 146 8.90 -4.76 -2.66
CA LEU A 146 9.77 -3.81 -3.34
C LEU A 146 11.06 -3.63 -2.53
N ASP A 147 12.20 -3.92 -3.15
CA ASP A 147 13.50 -3.53 -2.63
C ASP A 147 13.75 -2.07 -3.00
N LEU A 148 13.50 -1.17 -2.05
CA LEU A 148 13.64 0.27 -2.26
C LEU A 148 15.11 0.68 -2.49
N ASN A 149 16.06 -0.05 -1.90
CA ASN A 149 17.47 0.22 -2.13
C ASN A 149 17.88 -0.12 -3.55
N ARG A 150 17.40 -1.24 -4.08
CA ARG A 150 17.58 -1.60 -5.49
C ARG A 150 16.89 -0.61 -6.42
N LEU A 151 15.62 -0.28 -6.17
CA LEU A 151 14.88 0.66 -7.03
C LEU A 151 15.53 2.04 -7.08
N VAL A 152 16.01 2.56 -5.94
CA VAL A 152 16.74 3.84 -5.91
C VAL A 152 18.06 3.73 -6.65
N PHE A 153 18.80 2.65 -6.48
CA PHE A 153 20.07 2.43 -7.18
C PHE A 153 19.89 2.34 -8.69
N ASP A 154 18.95 1.51 -9.15
CA ASP A 154 18.67 1.29 -10.57
C ASP A 154 18.15 2.55 -11.27
N THR A 155 17.45 3.44 -10.56
CA THR A 155 16.87 4.66 -11.15
C THR A 155 17.72 5.91 -11.01
N SER A 156 18.68 5.94 -10.07
CA SER A 156 19.42 7.17 -9.76
C SER A 156 20.92 7.01 -9.52
N GLY A 157 21.42 5.78 -9.37
CA GLY A 157 22.81 5.51 -9.00
C GLY A 157 23.16 5.82 -7.54
N THR A 158 22.19 6.25 -6.72
CA THR A 158 22.37 6.49 -5.27
C THR A 158 21.79 5.36 -4.43
N ARG A 159 21.94 5.42 -3.10
CA ARG A 159 21.41 4.40 -2.19
C ARG A 159 20.21 4.94 -1.43
N TYR A 160 19.29 4.05 -1.06
CA TYR A 160 18.15 4.37 -0.21
C TYR A 160 18.61 4.74 1.20
N LYS A 161 18.01 5.80 1.77
CA LYS A 161 18.24 6.23 3.16
C LYS A 161 17.01 6.00 4.02
N GLU A 162 15.84 6.47 3.58
CA GLU A 162 14.57 6.27 4.27
C GLU A 162 13.36 6.57 3.37
N THR A 163 12.22 5.96 3.66
CA THR A 163 10.93 6.32 3.07
C THR A 163 10.30 7.50 3.83
N LEU A 164 9.81 8.47 3.08
CA LEU A 164 9.16 9.68 3.56
C LEU A 164 7.63 9.57 3.47
N ARG A 165 7.12 8.98 2.37
CA ARG A 165 5.68 8.88 2.10
C ARG A 165 5.35 7.67 1.23
N VAL A 166 4.19 7.07 1.47
CA VAL A 166 3.59 6.04 0.62
C VAL A 166 2.20 6.51 0.21
N THR A 167 1.90 6.50 -1.08
CA THR A 167 0.59 6.83 -1.64
C THR A 167 0.08 5.68 -2.51
N ILE A 168 -1.12 5.20 -2.23
CA ILE A 168 -1.75 4.08 -2.94
C ILE A 168 -2.98 4.63 -3.65
N HIS A 169 -2.99 4.52 -4.98
CA HIS A 169 -4.09 5.00 -5.80
C HIS A 169 -5.21 3.98 -5.90
N ALA A 170 -6.34 4.43 -6.45
CA ALA A 170 -7.51 3.62 -6.71
C ALA A 170 -7.24 2.38 -7.59
N ASN A 171 -8.29 1.56 -7.68
CA ASN A 171 -8.39 0.31 -8.43
C ASN A 171 -7.61 -0.86 -7.83
N CYS A 172 -7.72 -0.99 -6.51
CA CYS A 172 -7.19 -2.14 -5.78
C CYS A 172 -8.02 -2.47 -4.54
N ARG A 173 -7.87 -3.69 -4.01
CA ARG A 173 -8.23 -3.99 -2.61
C ARG A 173 -6.95 -4.19 -1.82
N LEU A 174 -6.81 -3.43 -0.74
CA LEU A 174 -5.63 -3.42 0.10
C LEU A 174 -5.93 -4.12 1.43
N ARG A 175 -5.11 -5.11 1.76
CA ARG A 175 -5.17 -5.79 3.06
C ARG A 175 -4.07 -5.32 4.01
N ARG A 176 -2.85 -5.15 3.50
CA ARG A 176 -1.67 -4.89 4.34
C ARG A 176 -0.62 -4.07 3.62
N VAL A 177 0.03 -3.18 4.37
CA VAL A 177 1.26 -2.48 3.98
C VAL A 177 2.24 -2.58 5.14
N TYR A 178 3.47 -2.97 4.86
CA TYR A 178 4.50 -3.10 5.87
C TYR A 178 5.89 -2.83 5.31
N PHE A 179 6.84 -2.58 6.21
CA PHE A 179 8.25 -2.56 5.91
C PHE A 179 8.97 -3.69 6.62
N ALA A 180 10.01 -4.25 5.99
CA ALA A 180 10.82 -5.32 6.56
C ALA A 180 12.32 -5.10 6.28
N GLU A 181 13.17 -5.74 7.10
CA GLU A 181 14.61 -5.78 6.89
C GLU A 181 15.01 -6.59 5.65
N GLN A 182 14.31 -7.69 5.42
CA GLN A 182 14.62 -8.66 4.37
C GLN A 182 13.35 -9.09 3.64
N PRO A 183 13.46 -9.48 2.35
CA PRO A 183 12.33 -10.06 1.63
C PRO A 183 11.92 -11.35 2.33
N SER A 184 10.63 -11.48 2.61
CA SER A 184 10.08 -12.62 3.36
C SER A 184 9.06 -13.33 2.48
N ASN A 185 9.21 -14.64 2.31
CA ASN A 185 8.13 -15.45 1.73
C ASN A 185 6.96 -15.56 2.74
N GLU A 186 5.81 -16.06 2.30
CA GLU A 186 4.63 -16.19 3.16
C GLU A 186 4.92 -17.01 4.43
N GLU A 187 5.72 -18.08 4.34
CA GLU A 187 6.14 -18.89 5.49
C GLU A 187 7.01 -18.12 6.49
N GLY A 188 7.89 -17.23 6.00
CA GLY A 188 8.76 -16.38 6.83
C GLY A 188 8.02 -15.20 7.46
N LEU A 189 6.80 -14.89 7.01
CA LEU A 189 5.96 -13.89 7.65
C LEU A 189 5.30 -14.48 8.92
N PRO A 190 5.21 -13.71 10.02
CA PRO A 190 4.40 -14.12 11.16
C PRO A 190 2.95 -14.37 10.71
N PRO A 191 2.19 -15.27 11.37
CA PRO A 191 0.85 -15.66 10.94
C PRO A 191 -0.06 -14.47 10.64
N GLU A 192 -0.06 -13.44 11.48
CA GLU A 192 -0.86 -12.24 11.28
C GLU A 192 -0.51 -11.46 9.99
N PHE A 193 0.71 -11.65 9.46
CA PHE A 193 1.20 -11.08 8.21
C PHE A 193 1.03 -12.01 7.01
N ARG A 194 0.47 -13.22 7.14
CA ARG A 194 0.21 -14.14 6.00
C ARG A 194 -1.12 -13.84 5.33
N LEU A 195 -1.23 -14.14 4.04
CA LEU A 195 -2.45 -13.90 3.29
C LEU A 195 -3.53 -14.93 3.67
N TYR A 196 -3.14 -16.19 3.85
CA TYR A 196 -4.07 -17.28 4.20
C TYR A 196 -3.95 -17.76 5.65
N ALA A 197 -3.64 -16.87 6.59
CA ALA A 197 -3.69 -17.25 7.99
C ALA A 197 -5.15 -17.40 8.46
N PRO A 198 -5.50 -18.49 9.16
CA PRO A 198 -6.76 -18.58 9.89
C PRO A 198 -6.86 -17.38 10.83
N ILE A 199 -8.01 -16.72 10.86
CA ILE A 199 -8.31 -15.68 11.86
C ILE A 199 -8.45 -16.40 13.21
N ALA A 200 -7.33 -16.68 13.87
CA ALA A 200 -7.34 -17.19 15.23
C ALA A 200 -7.86 -16.08 16.15
N GLY A 201 -9.15 -16.13 16.50
CA GLY A 201 -9.75 -15.21 17.47
C GLY A 201 -11.23 -14.84 17.29
N ALA A 202 -11.97 -15.39 16.32
CA ALA A 202 -13.40 -15.11 16.16
C ALA A 202 -14.34 -16.26 16.60
N THR A 203 -13.86 -17.16 17.46
CA THR A 203 -14.69 -18.23 18.04
C THR A 203 -14.25 -18.48 19.47
N GLU A 204 -14.88 -17.78 20.43
CA GLU A 204 -15.05 -18.27 21.80
C GLU A 204 -16.12 -17.46 22.55
N GLY A 205 -17.17 -18.16 22.99
CA GLY A 205 -18.29 -17.69 23.83
C GLY A 205 -19.60 -17.56 23.03
N HIS A 206 -20.65 -18.36 23.23
CA HIS A 206 -21.14 -18.98 24.46
C HIS A 206 -22.22 -20.01 24.09
N GLU A 207 -21.95 -21.31 24.23
CA GLU A 207 -23.01 -22.30 24.43
C GLU A 207 -22.56 -23.18 25.61
N ALA A 208 -22.96 -22.73 26.80
CA ALA A 208 -23.01 -23.56 27.97
C ALA A 208 -24.25 -24.46 27.85
N SER A 209 -23.99 -25.77 27.81
CA SER A 209 -24.76 -26.85 28.44
C SER A 209 -26.17 -26.53 28.96
N ASP A 210 -27.16 -27.22 28.37
CA ASP A 210 -28.09 -28.12 29.09
C ASP A 210 -28.60 -29.22 28.15
#